data_AF-A0A8T3P1P6-F1
#
_entry.id   AF-A0A8T3P1P6-F1
#
_cell.length_a   1.000
_cell.length_b   1.000
_cell.length_c   1.000
_cell.angle_alpha   90.00
_cell.angle_beta   90.00
_cell.angle_gamma   90.00
#
_symmetry.space_group_name_H-M   'P 1'
#
loop_
_entity.id
_entity.type
_entity.pdbx_description
1 polymer ?
#
loop_
_entity_poly.entity_id
_entity_poly.type
_entity_poly.pdbx_seq_one_letter_code
_entity_poly.pdbx_strand_id
1 'polypeptide(L)'
;MPSIDPYINRGEAKRFLASIPWINSESIAQSKWNADHSTYGVGANTFRAFTGYQNKPSVQYRAWARNQSKSLSGEALLKATSSRQDFDAWHQELAQSLRRTWQRTQSKPLSVPHKYKLVDLYVKWLTRHAFTPPSVTEGLLNHAHCALDSRILNTINKCLSSALPLNAASMGHIATEETYAFCQQVIRQYCLAIGGTPILFDYYAWPLRPKLAPAKD
;
A
#
# COMPACT_ATOMS: atom_id res chain seq x y z
N MET A 1 -16.71 14.48 -6.03
CA MET A 1 -16.94 13.96 -4.66
C MET A 1 -17.21 15.16 -3.75
N PRO A 2 -18.17 15.10 -2.82
CA PRO A 2 -18.38 16.15 -1.82
C PRO A 2 -17.10 16.42 -1.01
N SER A 3 -16.94 17.64 -0.49
CA SER A 3 -15.81 17.93 0.41
C SER A 3 -15.89 17.05 1.66
N ILE A 4 -14.73 16.56 2.10
CA ILE A 4 -14.59 15.76 3.33
C ILE A 4 -14.30 16.63 4.56
N ASP A 5 -13.99 17.91 4.39
CA ASP A 5 -13.49 18.80 5.46
C ASP A 5 -14.40 18.84 6.69
N PRO A 6 -15.74 18.88 6.57
CA PRO A 6 -16.63 18.90 7.73
C PRO A 6 -16.53 17.63 8.60
N TYR A 7 -16.05 16.52 8.04
CA TYR A 7 -16.00 15.22 8.71
C TYR A 7 -14.64 14.93 9.32
N ILE A 8 -13.61 15.72 9.01
CA ILE A 8 -12.25 15.52 9.49
C ILE A 8 -12.19 15.56 11.02
N ASN A 9 -11.75 14.45 11.61
CA ASN A 9 -11.42 14.37 13.02
C ASN A 9 -10.08 15.07 13.27
N ARG A 10 -10.13 16.28 13.83
CA ARG A 10 -8.94 17.10 14.11
C ARG A 10 -7.94 16.43 15.06
N GLY A 11 -8.40 15.59 15.98
CA GLY A 11 -7.51 14.86 16.90
C GLY A 11 -6.68 13.81 16.16
N GLU A 12 -7.33 13.02 15.32
CA GLU A 12 -6.65 12.02 14.48
C GLU A 12 -5.78 12.67 13.39
N ALA A 13 -6.19 13.81 12.84
CA ALA A 13 -5.38 14.59 11.91
C ALA A 13 -4.06 15.06 12.54
N LYS A 14 -4.10 15.60 13.76
CA LYS A 14 -2.89 15.99 14.52
C LYS A 14 -1.97 14.79 14.77
N ARG A 15 -2.53 13.63 15.13
CA ARG A 15 -1.76 12.39 15.34
C ARG A 15 -1.08 11.90 14.07
N PHE A 16 -1.80 11.93 12.96
CA PHE A 16 -1.24 11.56 11.66
C PHE A 16 -0.06 12.48 11.30
N LEU A 17 -0.24 13.80 11.35
CA LEU A 17 0.83 14.77 11.08
C LEU A 17 2.05 14.58 12.00
N ALA A 18 1.82 14.41 13.30
CA ALA A 18 2.88 14.21 14.27
C ALA A 18 3.69 12.91 14.02
N SER A 19 3.11 11.92 13.32
CA SER A 19 3.78 10.67 13.00
C SER A 19 4.69 10.75 11.75
N ILE A 20 4.46 11.71 10.85
CA ILE A 20 5.15 11.79 9.56
C ILE A 20 6.68 11.87 9.69
N PRO A 21 7.27 12.73 10.55
CA PRO A 21 8.72 12.81 10.67
C PRO A 21 9.36 11.46 11.03
N TRP A 22 8.75 10.73 11.96
CA TRP A 22 9.20 9.41 12.37
C TRP A 22 8.99 8.35 11.28
N ILE A 23 7.86 8.38 10.56
CA ILE A 23 7.63 7.47 9.42
C ILE A 23 8.72 7.67 8.35
N ASN A 24 9.04 8.93 8.03
CA ASN A 24 10.09 9.26 7.07
C ASN A 24 11.46 8.74 7.54
N SER A 25 11.82 8.93 8.81
CA SER A 25 13.11 8.50 9.34
C SER A 25 13.25 6.99 9.52
N GLU A 26 12.16 6.26 9.76
CA GLU A 26 12.23 4.82 10.10
C GLU A 26 11.79 3.89 8.96
N SER A 27 11.04 4.39 7.97
CA SER A 27 10.41 3.54 6.95
C SER A 27 10.84 3.86 5.53
N ILE A 28 11.05 5.13 5.21
CA ILE A 28 11.23 5.59 3.83
C ILE A 28 12.71 5.63 3.46
N ALA A 29 13.06 5.05 2.30
CA ALA A 29 14.43 5.04 1.78
C ALA A 29 15.52 4.52 2.76
N GLN A 30 15.15 3.65 3.70
CA GLN A 30 16.04 3.17 4.76
C GLN A 30 16.96 2.03 4.35
N SER A 31 16.80 1.48 3.15
CA SER A 31 17.54 0.31 2.68
C SER A 31 18.11 0.52 1.29
N LYS A 32 19.26 -0.08 1.01
CA LYS A 32 19.75 -0.19 -0.37
C LYS A 32 18.79 -1.05 -1.19
N TRP A 33 18.65 -0.75 -2.47
CA TRP A 33 17.86 -1.57 -3.39
C TRP A 33 18.33 -3.04 -3.37
N ASN A 34 17.39 -3.98 -3.27
CA ASN A 34 17.66 -5.41 -3.34
C ASN A 34 16.52 -6.13 -4.06
N ALA A 35 16.75 -6.55 -5.30
CA ALA A 35 15.76 -7.24 -6.12
C ALA A 35 15.44 -8.67 -5.65
N ASP A 36 16.26 -9.27 -4.76
CA ASP A 36 16.10 -10.63 -4.24
C ASP A 36 15.58 -10.68 -2.79
N HIS A 37 14.84 -9.65 -2.35
CA HIS A 37 14.25 -9.60 -1.01
C HIS A 37 13.31 -10.80 -0.74
N SER A 38 13.36 -11.38 0.46
CA SER A 38 12.67 -12.64 0.75
C SER A 38 11.13 -12.52 0.86
N THR A 39 10.62 -11.32 1.16
CA THR A 39 9.18 -11.10 1.43
C THR A 39 8.49 -10.09 0.52
N TYR A 40 9.23 -9.23 -0.17
CA TYR A 40 8.68 -8.12 -0.98
C TYR A 40 7.53 -7.34 -0.31
N GLY A 41 7.64 -7.05 0.99
CA GLY A 41 6.61 -6.31 1.74
C GLY A 41 5.46 -7.13 2.30
N VAL A 42 5.38 -8.43 2.02
CA VAL A 42 4.25 -9.26 2.44
C VAL A 42 4.66 -10.29 3.50
N GLY A 43 4.09 -10.14 4.70
CA GLY A 43 4.23 -11.09 5.79
C GLY A 43 3.34 -12.34 5.63
N ALA A 44 3.66 -13.41 6.37
CA ALA A 44 2.91 -14.67 6.32
C ALA A 44 1.40 -14.49 6.62
N ASN A 45 1.06 -13.56 7.50
CA ASN A 45 -0.32 -13.29 7.90
C ASN A 45 -1.21 -12.81 6.75
N THR A 46 -0.66 -12.19 5.72
CA THR A 46 -1.42 -11.69 4.56
C THR A 46 -2.06 -12.84 3.78
N PHE A 47 -1.38 -13.99 3.70
CA PHE A 47 -1.84 -15.12 2.90
C PHE A 47 -2.93 -15.97 3.57
N ARG A 48 -3.29 -15.70 4.83
CA ARG A 48 -4.35 -16.44 5.55
C ARG A 48 -5.72 -16.32 4.87
N ALA A 49 -5.97 -15.23 4.16
CA ALA A 49 -7.21 -15.01 3.40
C ALA A 49 -7.26 -15.72 2.03
N PHE A 50 -6.17 -16.39 1.62
CA PHE A 50 -6.01 -16.99 0.29
C PHE A 50 -6.25 -18.50 0.39
N THR A 51 -7.47 -18.89 0.77
CA THR A 51 -7.88 -20.29 0.91
C THR A 51 -8.35 -20.89 -0.42
N GLY A 52 -8.16 -22.20 -0.61
CA GLY A 52 -8.65 -22.92 -1.79
C GLY A 52 -7.80 -22.76 -3.06
N TYR A 53 -6.55 -22.33 -2.92
CA TYR A 53 -5.57 -22.31 -4.01
C TYR A 53 -4.69 -23.57 -3.97
N GLN A 54 -4.35 -24.11 -5.13
CA GLN A 54 -3.60 -25.37 -5.26
C GLN A 54 -2.15 -25.23 -4.78
N ASN A 55 -1.50 -24.12 -5.15
CA ASN A 55 -0.12 -23.83 -4.81
C ASN A 55 -0.03 -22.82 -3.66
N LYS A 56 1.06 -22.86 -2.87
CA LYS A 56 1.30 -21.93 -1.75
C LYS A 56 1.25 -20.47 -2.22
N PRO A 57 0.26 -19.65 -1.80
CA PRO A 57 0.10 -18.26 -2.24
C PRO A 57 1.35 -17.40 -2.04
N SER A 58 2.05 -17.59 -0.92
CA SER A 58 3.29 -16.86 -0.61
C SER A 58 4.40 -17.12 -1.61
N VAL A 59 4.51 -18.35 -2.13
CA VAL A 59 5.52 -18.73 -3.11
C VAL A 59 5.21 -18.06 -4.45
N GLN A 60 3.94 -18.10 -4.87
CA GLN A 60 3.49 -17.48 -6.13
C GLN A 60 3.70 -15.97 -6.13
N TYR A 61 3.32 -15.30 -5.04
CA TYR A 61 3.54 -13.86 -4.88
C TYR A 61 5.02 -13.50 -4.94
N ARG A 62 5.87 -14.20 -4.17
CA ARG A 62 7.31 -13.91 -4.13
C ARG A 62 7.98 -14.15 -5.48
N ALA A 63 7.57 -15.19 -6.21
CA ALA A 63 8.06 -15.46 -7.55
C ALA A 63 7.68 -14.32 -8.52
N TRP A 64 6.42 -13.87 -8.48
CA TRP A 64 5.96 -12.72 -9.26
C TRP A 64 6.73 -11.45 -8.91
N ALA A 65 6.81 -11.10 -7.62
CA ALA A 65 7.45 -9.88 -7.14
C ALA A 65 8.95 -9.85 -7.47
N ARG A 66 9.65 -10.99 -7.33
CA ARG A 66 11.04 -11.14 -7.78
C ARG A 66 11.19 -10.83 -9.26
N ASN A 67 10.33 -11.38 -10.10
CA ASN A 67 10.39 -11.12 -11.54
C ASN A 67 10.16 -9.64 -11.84
N GLN A 68 9.19 -9.00 -11.18
CA GLN A 68 8.96 -7.56 -11.32
C GLN A 68 10.19 -6.75 -10.88
N SER A 69 10.79 -7.08 -9.75
CA SER A 69 11.98 -6.39 -9.22
C SER A 69 13.20 -6.57 -10.13
N LYS A 70 13.39 -7.75 -10.72
CA LYS A 70 14.50 -8.01 -11.66
C LYS A 70 14.35 -7.26 -12.98
N SER A 71 13.12 -7.03 -13.44
CA SER A 71 12.85 -6.24 -14.64
C SER A 71 12.81 -4.72 -14.38
N LEU A 72 12.91 -4.29 -13.12
CA LEU A 72 12.72 -2.89 -12.74
C LEU A 72 14.03 -2.11 -12.92
N SER A 73 14.07 -1.21 -13.90
CA SER A 73 15.15 -0.22 -14.02
C SER A 73 14.79 1.09 -13.32
N GLY A 74 15.80 1.87 -12.94
CA GLY A 74 15.60 3.20 -12.36
C GLY A 74 14.85 4.15 -13.32
N GLU A 75 15.12 4.07 -14.62
CA GLU A 75 14.42 4.86 -15.65
C GLU A 75 12.95 4.47 -15.80
N ALA A 76 12.66 3.17 -15.81
CA ALA A 76 11.29 2.67 -15.89
C ALA A 76 10.48 3.11 -14.66
N LEU A 77 11.09 3.03 -13.47
CA LEU A 77 10.50 3.55 -12.23
C LEU A 77 10.29 5.06 -12.30
N LEU A 78 11.29 5.82 -12.75
CA LEU A 78 11.20 7.27 -12.85
C LEU A 78 10.03 7.71 -13.74
N LYS A 79 9.86 7.06 -14.90
CA LYS A 79 8.71 7.27 -15.78
C LYS A 79 7.40 6.83 -15.13
N ALA A 80 7.39 5.67 -14.49
CA ALA A 80 6.19 5.18 -13.82
C ALA A 80 5.75 6.07 -12.66
N THR A 81 6.66 6.84 -12.06
CA THR A 81 6.36 7.66 -10.88
C THR A 81 6.44 9.17 -11.16
N SER A 82 6.53 9.60 -12.42
CA SER A 82 6.67 11.02 -12.78
C SER A 82 5.38 11.81 -12.59
N SER A 83 4.25 11.15 -12.73
CA SER A 83 2.94 11.76 -12.52
C SER A 83 1.98 10.76 -11.91
N ARG A 84 0.84 11.29 -11.47
CA ARG A 84 -0.26 10.45 -10.98
C ARG A 84 -0.74 9.47 -12.05
N GLN A 85 -0.96 9.98 -13.25
CA GLN A 85 -1.52 9.18 -14.35
C GLN A 85 -0.57 8.04 -14.74
N ASP A 86 0.73 8.33 -14.79
CA ASP A 86 1.75 7.32 -15.08
C ASP A 86 1.80 6.25 -13.99
N PHE A 87 1.71 6.66 -12.73
CA PHE A 87 1.70 5.74 -11.60
C PHE A 87 0.47 4.83 -11.62
N ASP A 88 -0.72 5.40 -11.81
CA ASP A 88 -1.97 4.64 -11.82
C ASP A 88 -1.97 3.64 -13.01
N ALA A 89 -1.40 4.01 -14.16
CA ALA A 89 -1.23 3.11 -15.31
C ALA A 89 -0.25 1.96 -15.02
N TRP A 90 0.94 2.27 -14.49
CA TRP A 90 1.92 1.26 -14.10
C TRP A 90 1.40 0.31 -13.01
N HIS A 91 0.69 0.85 -12.02
CA HIS A 91 0.05 0.08 -10.96
C HIS A 91 -1.00 -0.90 -11.53
N GLN A 92 -1.80 -0.43 -12.49
CA GLN A 92 -2.76 -1.27 -13.19
C GLN A 92 -2.06 -2.40 -13.95
N GLU A 93 -0.95 -2.13 -14.63
CA GLU A 93 -0.16 -3.15 -15.32
C GLU A 93 0.39 -4.21 -14.35
N LEU A 94 0.93 -3.79 -13.20
CA LEU A 94 1.36 -4.70 -12.13
C LEU A 94 0.20 -5.58 -11.64
N ALA A 95 -0.96 -4.99 -11.42
CA ALA A 95 -2.15 -5.70 -10.97
C ALA A 95 -2.60 -6.75 -12.00
N GLN A 96 -2.65 -6.39 -13.28
CA GLN A 96 -3.01 -7.35 -14.34
C GLN A 96 -1.94 -8.43 -14.53
N SER A 97 -0.66 -8.08 -14.42
CA SER A 97 0.46 -9.04 -14.43
C SER A 97 0.34 -10.07 -13.30
N LEU A 98 0.06 -9.61 -12.07
CA LEU A 98 -0.16 -10.47 -10.92
C LEU A 98 -1.38 -11.37 -11.13
N ARG A 99 -2.51 -10.82 -11.60
CA ARG A 99 -3.73 -11.59 -11.89
C ARG A 99 -3.50 -12.68 -12.92
N ARG A 100 -2.81 -12.37 -14.04
CA ARG A 100 -2.46 -13.35 -15.09
C ARG A 100 -1.55 -14.44 -14.55
N THR A 101 -0.54 -14.06 -13.76
CA THR A 101 0.36 -15.01 -13.12
C THR A 101 -0.42 -15.98 -12.23
N TRP A 102 -1.32 -15.44 -11.40
CA TRP A 102 -2.16 -16.24 -10.52
C TRP A 102 -3.10 -17.17 -11.28
N GLN A 103 -3.78 -16.68 -12.33
CA GLN A 103 -4.65 -17.51 -13.17
C GLN A 103 -3.88 -18.69 -13.76
N ARG A 104 -2.66 -18.45 -14.25
CA ARG A 104 -1.82 -19.49 -14.85
C ARG A 104 -1.34 -20.53 -13.83
N THR A 105 -0.96 -20.10 -12.63
CA THR A 105 -0.34 -20.99 -11.64
C THR A 105 -1.30 -21.59 -10.63
N GLN A 106 -2.55 -21.10 -10.57
CA GLN A 106 -3.55 -21.53 -9.60
C GLN A 106 -4.87 -21.95 -10.25
N SER A 107 -4.99 -21.83 -11.57
CA SER A 107 -6.24 -22.04 -12.34
C SER A 107 -7.43 -21.17 -11.88
N LYS A 108 -7.17 -20.14 -11.06
CA LYS A 108 -8.16 -19.23 -10.49
C LYS A 108 -7.54 -17.83 -10.35
N PRO A 109 -8.22 -16.76 -10.78
CA PRO A 109 -7.66 -15.43 -10.66
C PRO A 109 -7.77 -14.93 -9.22
N LEU A 110 -6.98 -13.92 -8.89
CA LEU A 110 -7.20 -13.15 -7.67
C LEU A 110 -8.51 -12.36 -7.79
N SER A 111 -9.23 -12.24 -6.67
CA SER A 111 -10.28 -11.23 -6.57
C SER A 111 -9.68 -9.82 -6.67
N VAL A 112 -10.50 -8.86 -7.09
CA VAL A 112 -10.14 -7.42 -7.16
C VAL A 112 -9.41 -6.94 -5.90
N PRO A 113 -9.96 -7.07 -4.68
CA PRO A 113 -9.31 -6.56 -3.48
C PRO A 113 -7.95 -7.21 -3.20
N HIS A 114 -7.80 -8.51 -3.46
CA HIS A 114 -6.56 -9.23 -3.20
C HIS A 114 -5.46 -8.87 -4.21
N LYS A 115 -5.83 -8.68 -5.49
CA LYS A 115 -4.92 -8.28 -6.56
C LYS A 115 -4.27 -6.93 -6.22
N TYR A 116 -5.05 -5.90 -5.95
CA TYR A 116 -4.49 -4.57 -5.65
C TYR A 116 -3.76 -4.53 -4.33
N LYS A 117 -4.31 -5.14 -3.27
CA LYS A 117 -3.63 -5.17 -1.97
C LYS A 117 -2.20 -5.72 -2.07
N LEU A 118 -1.99 -6.80 -2.82
CA LEU A 118 -0.66 -7.40 -2.98
C LEU A 118 0.28 -6.50 -3.79
N VAL A 119 -0.24 -5.76 -4.77
CA VAL A 119 0.53 -4.74 -5.52
C VAL A 119 0.86 -3.54 -4.62
N ASP A 120 -0.10 -3.06 -3.83
CA ASP A 120 0.12 -1.94 -2.90
C ASP A 120 1.15 -2.29 -1.83
N LEU A 121 1.15 -3.52 -1.32
CA LEU A 121 2.19 -4.00 -0.41
C LEU A 121 3.56 -4.09 -1.09
N TYR A 122 3.60 -4.47 -2.38
CA TYR A 122 4.84 -4.46 -3.17
C TYR A 122 5.36 -3.03 -3.34
N VAL A 123 4.50 -2.09 -3.73
CA VAL A 123 4.87 -0.67 -3.90
C VAL A 123 5.28 -0.05 -2.56
N LYS A 124 4.57 -0.36 -1.46
CA LYS A 124 4.98 0.04 -0.12
C LYS A 124 6.38 -0.46 0.20
N TRP A 125 6.70 -1.71 -0.14
CA TRP A 125 8.06 -2.22 0.01
C TRP A 125 9.08 -1.44 -0.82
N LEU A 126 8.77 -1.08 -2.07
CA LEU A 126 9.64 -0.22 -2.89
C LEU A 126 9.97 1.11 -2.18
N THR A 127 9.00 1.74 -1.52
CA THR A 127 9.24 3.03 -0.81
C THR A 127 10.29 2.96 0.30
N ARG A 128 10.62 1.75 0.76
CA ARG A 128 11.67 1.52 1.79
C ARG A 128 13.08 1.53 1.22
N HIS A 129 13.22 1.52 -0.10
CA HIS A 129 14.51 1.49 -0.76
C HIS A 129 14.92 2.88 -1.26
N ALA A 130 16.17 3.25 -1.05
CA ALA A 130 16.74 4.44 -1.66
C ALA A 130 17.06 4.14 -3.13
N PHE A 131 16.37 4.84 -4.04
CA PHE A 131 16.63 4.79 -5.47
C PHE A 131 17.45 5.98 -5.95
N THR A 132 18.20 5.76 -7.02
CA THR A 132 18.86 6.82 -7.80
C THR A 132 18.18 6.90 -9.17
N PRO A 133 17.65 8.07 -9.58
CA PRO A 133 17.63 9.33 -8.85
C PRO A 133 16.61 9.38 -7.68
N PRO A 134 16.79 10.28 -6.69
CA PRO A 134 15.87 10.41 -5.55
C PRO A 134 14.41 10.71 -5.93
N SER A 135 14.19 11.32 -7.09
CA SER A 135 12.85 11.62 -7.63
C SER A 135 11.99 10.36 -7.83
N VAL A 136 12.58 9.19 -7.99
CA VAL A 136 11.84 7.91 -7.97
C VAL A 136 11.17 7.70 -6.61
N THR A 137 11.92 7.89 -5.53
CA THR A 137 11.40 7.72 -4.16
C THR A 137 10.32 8.77 -3.88
N GLU A 138 10.55 10.01 -4.29
CA GLU A 138 9.56 11.08 -4.16
C GLU A 138 8.27 10.78 -4.94
N GLY A 139 8.40 10.33 -6.19
CA GLY A 139 7.26 9.92 -7.00
C GLY A 139 6.48 8.77 -6.36
N LEU A 140 7.17 7.75 -5.83
CA LEU A 140 6.55 6.68 -5.06
C LEU A 140 5.83 7.24 -3.81
N LEU A 141 6.42 8.18 -3.07
CA LEU A 141 5.78 8.77 -1.89
C LEU A 141 4.53 9.56 -2.24
N ASN A 142 4.59 10.34 -3.33
CA ASN A 142 3.51 11.20 -3.76
C ASN A 142 2.38 10.41 -4.43
N HIS A 143 2.69 9.24 -5.02
CA HIS A 143 1.77 8.51 -5.86
C HIS A 143 1.37 7.11 -5.35
N ALA A 144 2.09 6.48 -4.44
CA ALA A 144 1.67 5.19 -3.92
C ALA A 144 0.31 5.23 -3.22
N HIS A 145 -0.45 4.16 -3.43
CA HIS A 145 -1.73 3.88 -2.79
C HIS A 145 -1.54 3.20 -1.42
N CYS A 146 -2.61 3.13 -0.63
CA CYS A 146 -2.64 2.31 0.58
C CYS A 146 -2.94 0.85 0.25
N ALA A 147 -2.30 -0.09 0.92
CA ALA A 147 -2.69 -1.49 0.88
C ALA A 147 -3.96 -1.70 1.70
N LEU A 148 -5.13 -1.57 1.05
CA LEU A 148 -6.41 -1.63 1.75
C LEU A 148 -6.55 -2.93 2.54
N ASP A 149 -7.03 -2.78 3.77
CA ASP A 149 -7.49 -3.84 4.64
C ASP A 149 -8.43 -3.28 5.70
N SER A 150 -8.95 -4.14 6.56
CA SER A 150 -9.86 -3.71 7.63
C SER A 150 -9.23 -2.65 8.54
N ARG A 151 -7.91 -2.66 8.74
CA ARG A 151 -7.23 -1.65 9.57
C ARG A 151 -7.15 -0.31 8.86
N ILE A 152 -6.78 -0.28 7.58
CA ILE A 152 -6.80 0.95 6.77
C ILE A 152 -8.22 1.54 6.75
N LEU A 153 -9.22 0.71 6.44
CA LEU A 153 -10.63 1.14 6.33
C LEU A 153 -11.18 1.67 7.66
N ASN A 154 -10.88 1.00 8.78
CA ASN A 154 -11.27 1.49 10.10
C ASN A 154 -10.52 2.77 10.50
N THR A 155 -9.26 2.90 10.11
CA THR A 155 -8.45 4.10 10.43
C THR A 155 -8.99 5.31 9.68
N ILE A 156 -9.26 5.19 8.37
CA ILE A 156 -9.82 6.31 7.60
C ILE A 156 -11.22 6.68 8.11
N ASN A 157 -12.04 5.69 8.53
CA ASN A 157 -13.34 6.00 9.09
C ASN A 157 -13.22 6.79 10.41
N LYS A 158 -12.27 6.44 11.30
CA LYS A 158 -11.97 7.22 12.51
C LYS A 158 -11.48 8.63 12.21
N CYS A 159 -10.58 8.77 11.23
CA CYS A 159 -10.07 10.05 10.73
C CYS A 159 -11.17 10.94 10.14
N LEU A 160 -12.28 10.35 9.70
CA LEU A 160 -13.46 11.05 9.19
C LEU A 160 -14.64 11.01 10.17
N SER A 161 -14.38 10.92 11.47
CA SER A 161 -15.42 10.97 12.53
C SER A 161 -16.55 9.95 12.35
N SER A 162 -16.22 8.78 11.79
CA SER A 162 -17.14 7.69 11.44
C SER A 162 -18.19 8.06 10.36
N ALA A 163 -17.91 9.04 9.50
CA ALA A 163 -18.82 9.50 8.46
C ALA A 163 -19.00 8.52 7.29
N LEU A 164 -18.11 7.55 7.13
CA LEU A 164 -18.26 6.53 6.10
C LEU A 164 -19.17 5.41 6.63
N PRO A 165 -20.09 4.87 5.80
CA PRO A 165 -20.95 3.74 6.17
C PRO A 165 -20.17 2.41 6.16
N LEU A 166 -19.03 2.38 6.85
CA LEU A 166 -18.05 1.31 6.91
C LEU A 166 -18.07 0.68 8.30
N ASN A 167 -19.22 0.13 8.70
CA ASN A 167 -19.32 -0.65 9.94
C ASN A 167 -18.65 -2.02 9.72
N ALA A 168 -17.66 -2.34 10.56
CA ALA A 168 -16.87 -3.58 10.46
C ALA A 168 -16.31 -3.83 9.05
N ALA A 169 -15.79 -2.78 8.39
CA ALA A 169 -15.34 -2.88 7.02
C ALA A 169 -14.23 -3.93 6.85
N SER A 170 -14.46 -4.83 5.90
CA SER A 170 -13.54 -5.90 5.54
C SER A 170 -13.23 -5.84 4.05
N MET A 171 -12.15 -6.51 3.63
CA MET A 171 -11.82 -6.65 2.22
C MET A 171 -12.91 -7.36 1.41
N GLY A 172 -13.78 -8.14 2.06
CA GLY A 172 -14.92 -8.77 1.41
C GLY A 172 -15.98 -7.79 0.91
N HIS A 173 -16.02 -6.56 1.43
CA HIS A 173 -16.95 -5.53 0.99
C HIS A 173 -16.47 -4.77 -0.27
N ILE A 174 -15.21 -4.95 -0.66
CA ILE A 174 -14.67 -4.35 -1.90
C ILE A 174 -14.91 -5.34 -3.03
N ALA A 175 -16.10 -5.28 -3.64
CA ALA A 175 -16.49 -6.21 -4.70
C ALA A 175 -15.93 -5.81 -6.08
N THR A 176 -15.75 -4.52 -6.33
CA THR A 176 -15.42 -3.99 -7.65
C THR A 176 -14.20 -3.06 -7.66
N GLU A 177 -13.69 -2.82 -8.86
CA GLU A 177 -12.58 -1.89 -9.15
C GLU A 177 -12.93 -0.47 -8.67
N GLU A 178 -14.17 -0.06 -8.92
CA GLU A 178 -14.70 1.26 -8.56
C GLU A 178 -14.77 1.44 -7.05
N THR A 179 -15.14 0.38 -6.31
CA THR A 179 -15.17 0.42 -4.84
C THR A 179 -13.76 0.54 -4.27
N TYR A 180 -12.78 -0.16 -4.87
CA TYR A 180 -11.37 -0.03 -4.49
C TYR A 180 -10.86 1.38 -4.74
N ALA A 181 -11.09 1.91 -5.96
CA ALA A 181 -10.70 3.25 -6.36
C ALA A 181 -11.35 4.33 -5.49
N PHE A 182 -12.62 4.17 -5.13
CA PHE A 182 -13.33 5.07 -4.22
C PHE A 182 -12.64 5.14 -2.86
N CYS A 183 -12.31 4.00 -2.24
CA CYS A 183 -11.58 3.97 -0.98
C CYS A 183 -10.21 4.67 -1.07
N GLN A 184 -9.45 4.43 -2.15
CA GLN A 184 -8.18 5.12 -2.39
C GLN A 184 -8.36 6.63 -2.53
N GLN A 185 -9.42 7.06 -3.23
CA GLN A 185 -9.72 8.48 -3.43
C GLN A 185 -10.10 9.17 -2.13
N VAL A 186 -10.89 8.52 -1.26
CA VAL A 186 -11.24 9.06 0.06
C VAL A 186 -9.98 9.27 0.91
N ILE A 187 -9.10 8.27 0.98
CA ILE A 187 -7.83 8.39 1.71
C ILE A 187 -6.98 9.52 1.14
N ARG A 188 -6.89 9.62 -0.19
CA ARG A 188 -6.13 10.68 -0.84
C ARG A 188 -6.66 12.06 -0.49
N GLN A 189 -7.96 12.28 -0.58
CA GLN A 189 -8.58 13.56 -0.24
C GLN A 189 -8.26 13.93 1.22
N TYR A 190 -8.32 12.96 2.13
CA TYR A 190 -7.91 13.15 3.52
C TYR A 190 -6.45 13.57 3.64
N CYS A 191 -5.53 12.87 2.98
CA CYS A 191 -4.10 13.21 3.00
C CYS A 191 -3.83 14.60 2.41
N LEU A 192 -4.51 14.97 1.33
CA LEU A 192 -4.40 16.30 0.71
C LEU A 192 -4.88 17.41 1.64
N ALA A 193 -6.00 17.21 2.34
CA ALA A 193 -6.56 18.20 3.25
C ALA A 193 -5.70 18.41 4.51
N ILE A 194 -5.06 17.34 5.01
CA ILE A 194 -4.30 17.39 6.27
C ILE A 194 -2.81 17.70 6.06
N GLY A 195 -2.25 17.35 4.91
CA GLY A 195 -0.81 17.36 4.67
C GLY A 195 -0.23 15.97 4.90
N GLY A 196 0.16 15.30 3.82
CA GLY A 196 0.69 13.94 3.83
C GLY A 196 0.36 13.24 2.51
N THR A 197 0.66 11.94 2.43
CA THR A 197 0.38 11.13 1.25
C THR A 197 -0.30 9.81 1.65
N PRO A 198 -0.99 9.11 0.73
CA PRO A 198 -1.64 7.85 1.08
C PRO A 198 -0.65 6.82 1.64
N ILE A 199 0.56 6.71 1.08
CA ILE A 199 1.52 5.75 1.62
C ILE A 199 2.00 6.08 3.04
N LEU A 200 2.13 7.36 3.39
CA LEU A 200 2.40 7.77 4.77
C LEU A 200 1.22 7.41 5.69
N PHE A 201 -0.01 7.57 5.20
CA PHE A 201 -1.21 7.13 5.92
C PHE A 201 -1.23 5.60 6.14
N ASP A 202 -0.76 4.82 5.18
CA ASP A 202 -0.62 3.37 5.32
C ASP A 202 0.35 2.99 6.46
N TYR A 203 1.51 3.66 6.54
CA TYR A 203 2.44 3.50 7.66
C TYR A 203 1.85 3.98 9.00
N TYR A 204 1.10 5.08 9.01
CA TYR A 204 0.41 5.56 10.21
C TYR A 204 -0.62 4.55 10.72
N ALA A 205 -1.43 3.98 9.83
CA ALA A 205 -2.43 2.97 10.17
C ALA A 205 -1.78 1.65 10.61
N TRP A 206 -0.56 1.37 10.15
CA TRP A 206 0.26 0.22 10.54
C TRP A 206 1.55 0.65 11.25
N PRO A 207 1.48 1.22 12.47
CA PRO A 207 2.67 1.71 13.14
C PRO A 207 3.62 0.53 13.34
N LEU A 208 4.88 0.69 12.92
CA LEU A 208 5.93 -0.25 13.29
C LEU A 208 5.95 -0.25 14.83
N ARG A 209 5.77 -1.42 15.44
CA ARG A 209 5.91 -1.51 16.90
C ARG A 209 7.32 -1.00 17.21
N PRO A 210 7.50 -0.07 18.17
CA PRO A 210 8.82 0.19 18.70
C PRO A 210 9.41 -1.17 19.08
N LYS A 211 10.64 -1.46 18.65
CA LYS A 211 11.43 -2.47 19.36
C LYS A 211 11.45 -1.97 20.79
N LEU A 212 10.75 -2.66 21.70
CA LEU A 212 10.91 -2.43 23.13
C LEU A 212 12.42 -2.47 23.35
N ALA A 213 13.00 -1.35 23.77
CA ALA A 213 14.36 -1.36 24.28
C ALA A 213 14.39 -2.44 25.38
N PRO A 214 15.42 -3.30 25.44
CA PRO A 214 15.54 -4.22 26.56
C PRO A 214 15.45 -3.39 27.84
N ALA A 215 14.63 -3.88 28.78
CA ALA A 215 14.57 -3.29 30.12
C ALA A 215 16.01 -3.19 30.62
N LYS A 216 16.41 -1.99 31.03
CA LYS A 216 17.66 -1.83 31.78
C LYS A 216 17.39 -2.46 33.14
N ASP A 217 18.05 -3.59 33.39
CA ASP A 217 18.21 -4.16 34.74
C ASP A 217 18.99 -3.20 35.63
#